data_AF-A0A8B8B2X1-F1
#
_entry.id   AF-A0A8B8B2X1-F1
#
_cell.length_a   1.000
_cell.length_b   1.000
_cell.length_c   1.000
_cell.angle_alpha   90.00
_cell.angle_beta   90.00
_cell.angle_gamma   90.00
#
_symmetry.space_group_name_H-M   'P 1'
#
loop_
_entity.id
_entity.type
_entity.pdbx_description
1 polymer ?
#
loop_
_entity_poly.entity_id
_entity_poly.type
_entity_poly.pdbx_seq_one_letter_code
_entity_poly.pdbx_strand_id
1 'polypeptide(L)'
;MKCPDDHVVNTNTRSCVPKGSFPDTCVNIKKSNESGKCTGKSDKIANTESCAKYYDCRDAILASGEPKLKECPFPYLFDEKLQECLHFSQVECGTRYEPKDACEYEENQCKSSHCIPCNIRFPSCKGSPDGLNPWTGRQWTPYFVVCQNERLMFQGQCPVLSNKMPTIFHPVNSICVEMEIQH
;
A
#
# COMPACT_ATOMS: atom_id res chain seq x y z
N MET A 1 -1.74 -39.98 2.39
CA MET A 1 -1.75 -39.61 0.95
C MET A 1 -0.44 -38.91 0.67
N LYS A 2 0.30 -39.31 -0.37
CA LYS A 2 1.53 -38.62 -0.79
C LYS A 2 1.19 -37.83 -2.05
N CYS A 3 1.35 -36.51 -1.99
CA CYS A 3 1.22 -35.67 -3.18
C CYS A 3 2.46 -35.86 -4.08
N PRO A 4 2.35 -35.55 -5.39
CA PRO A 4 3.50 -35.44 -6.28
C PRO A 4 4.51 -34.41 -5.78
N ASP A 5 5.74 -34.47 -6.30
CA ASP A 5 6.75 -33.47 -6.02
C ASP A 5 6.23 -32.05 -6.37
N ASP A 6 6.63 -31.06 -5.59
CA ASP A 6 6.16 -29.66 -5.61
C ASP A 6 4.67 -29.43 -5.27
N HIS A 7 3.96 -30.44 -4.77
CA HIS A 7 2.60 -30.30 -4.25
C HIS A 7 2.50 -30.65 -2.76
N VAL A 8 1.67 -29.92 -2.03
CA VAL A 8 1.39 -30.12 -0.61
C VAL A 8 -0.10 -30.39 -0.39
N VAL A 9 -0.44 -31.06 0.70
CA VAL A 9 -1.84 -31.33 1.04
C VAL A 9 -2.43 -30.06 1.67
N ASN A 10 -3.47 -29.50 1.06
CA ASN A 10 -4.33 -28.53 1.71
C ASN A 10 -5.07 -29.23 2.87
N THR A 11 -4.81 -28.77 4.09
CA THR A 11 -5.34 -29.34 5.33
C THR A 11 -6.86 -29.18 5.49
N ASN A 12 -7.46 -28.19 4.84
CA ASN A 12 -8.89 -27.91 4.92
C ASN A 12 -9.70 -28.75 3.92
N THR A 13 -9.21 -28.91 2.70
CA THR A 13 -9.90 -29.63 1.62
C THR A 13 -9.39 -31.05 1.40
N ARG A 14 -8.26 -31.41 2.03
CA ARG A 14 -7.52 -32.68 1.84
C ARG A 14 -7.07 -32.94 0.39
N SER A 15 -6.96 -31.88 -0.42
CA SER A 15 -6.51 -31.94 -1.81
C SER A 15 -5.02 -31.61 -1.95
N CYS A 16 -4.36 -32.16 -2.97
CA CYS A 16 -3.01 -31.74 -3.32
C CYS A 16 -3.05 -30.41 -4.09
N VAL A 17 -2.27 -29.44 -3.64
CA VAL A 17 -2.16 -28.11 -4.24
C VAL A 17 -0.69 -27.74 -4.46
N PRO A 18 -0.36 -26.91 -5.46
CA PRO A 18 1.03 -26.50 -5.67
C PRO A 18 1.59 -25.79 -4.43
N LYS A 19 2.83 -26.09 -4.07
CA LYS A 19 3.53 -25.46 -2.94
C LYS A 19 3.65 -23.94 -3.17
N GLY A 20 3.26 -23.14 -2.17
CA GLY A 20 3.25 -21.68 -2.22
C GLY A 20 2.06 -21.05 -2.97
N SER A 21 1.12 -21.85 -3.47
CA SER A 21 -0.08 -21.33 -4.12
C SER A 21 -1.10 -20.79 -3.10
N PHE A 22 -2.05 -19.97 -3.56
CA PHE A 22 -3.13 -19.44 -2.71
C PHE A 22 -3.84 -20.50 -1.84
N PRO A 23 -4.15 -21.72 -2.33
CA PRO A 23 -4.73 -22.78 -1.51
C PRO A 23 -3.70 -23.60 -0.71
N ASP A 24 -2.41 -23.28 -0.72
CA ASP A 24 -1.42 -23.92 0.15
C ASP A 24 -1.64 -23.51 1.61
N THR A 25 -2.33 -24.37 2.36
CA THR A 25 -2.53 -24.17 3.80
C THR A 25 -1.44 -24.82 4.66
N CYS A 26 -0.47 -25.50 4.06
CA CYS A 26 0.66 -26.08 4.76
C CYS A 26 1.67 -24.99 5.19
N VAL A 27 1.71 -23.85 4.48
CA VAL A 27 2.50 -22.67 4.86
C VAL A 27 1.88 -21.93 6.06
N ASN A 28 0.59 -22.13 6.37
CA ASN A 28 -0.10 -21.47 7.49
C ASN A 28 0.31 -21.98 8.90
N ILE A 29 1.34 -22.83 9.00
CA ILE A 29 2.02 -23.14 10.28
C ILE A 29 3.20 -22.18 10.54
N LYS A 30 3.60 -21.36 9.56
CA LYS A 30 4.21 -20.07 9.89
C LYS A 30 3.09 -19.09 10.22
N LYS A 31 2.41 -19.33 11.35
CA LYS A 31 1.95 -18.20 12.14
C LYS A 31 3.16 -17.29 12.24
N SER A 32 3.04 -16.06 11.75
CA SER A 32 3.92 -14.93 12.05
C SER A 32 3.83 -14.65 13.55
N ASN A 33 4.30 -15.62 14.33
CA ASN A 33 4.31 -15.67 15.77
C ASN A 33 5.69 -15.24 16.29
N GLU A 34 6.33 -14.32 15.56
CA GLU A 34 7.25 -13.38 16.17
C GLU A 34 6.41 -12.14 16.53
N SER A 35 5.45 -12.36 17.43
CA SER A 35 5.01 -11.31 18.33
C SER A 35 6.27 -10.82 19.01
N GLY A 36 6.76 -9.64 18.62
CA GLY A 36 7.73 -8.91 19.42
C GLY A 36 7.14 -8.85 20.82
N LYS A 37 7.67 -9.66 21.75
CA LYS A 37 7.14 -9.77 23.10
C LYS A 37 7.17 -8.36 23.68
N CYS A 38 5.99 -7.80 23.98
CA CYS A 38 5.87 -6.55 24.69
C CYS A 38 6.52 -6.70 26.08
N THR A 39 7.83 -6.47 26.17
CA THR A 39 8.57 -6.47 27.43
C THR A 39 8.35 -5.11 28.06
N GLY A 40 7.40 -5.06 29.00
CA GLY A 40 6.82 -3.86 29.60
C GLY A 40 7.73 -2.62 29.65
N LYS A 41 7.50 -1.71 28.68
CA LYS A 41 7.71 -0.24 28.71
C LYS A 41 7.64 0.38 27.31
N SER A 42 7.79 -0.39 26.23
CA SER A 42 7.60 0.13 24.87
C SER A 42 6.11 0.21 24.55
N ASP A 43 5.64 1.40 24.19
CA ASP A 43 4.24 1.59 23.82
C ASP A 43 3.92 1.01 22.44
N LYS A 44 4.89 1.07 21.51
CA LYS A 44 4.75 0.56 20.14
C LYS A 44 6.00 -0.17 19.67
N ILE A 45 5.83 -1.26 18.94
CA ILE A 45 6.92 -2.10 18.42
C ILE A 45 6.77 -2.23 16.92
N ALA A 46 7.84 -2.04 16.14
CA ALA A 46 7.78 -2.23 14.70
C ALA A 46 7.42 -3.67 14.31
N ASN A 47 6.71 -3.81 13.20
CA ASN A 47 6.53 -5.11 12.58
C ASN A 47 7.82 -5.52 11.86
N THR A 48 8.19 -6.80 11.94
CA THR A 48 9.44 -7.33 11.38
C THR A 48 9.41 -7.48 9.86
N GLU A 49 8.22 -7.56 9.26
CA GLU A 49 8.04 -7.79 7.82
C GLU A 49 7.72 -6.51 7.06
N SER A 50 6.91 -5.61 7.64
CA SER A 50 6.42 -4.39 6.98
C SER A 50 6.85 -3.13 7.71
N CYS A 51 7.39 -2.19 6.92
CA CYS A 51 7.82 -0.88 7.37
C CYS A 51 6.68 0.02 7.82
N ALA A 52 5.52 -0.16 7.20
CA ALA A 52 4.33 0.64 7.48
C ALA A 52 3.55 0.13 8.69
N LYS A 53 3.90 -1.03 9.25
CA LYS A 53 3.14 -1.68 10.31
C LYS A 53 3.89 -1.70 11.65
N TYR A 54 3.12 -1.66 12.72
CA TYR A 54 3.62 -1.72 14.09
C TYR A 54 2.55 -2.33 15.02
N TYR A 55 2.98 -2.81 16.17
CA TYR A 55 2.13 -3.31 17.23
C TYR A 55 1.97 -2.24 18.31
N ASP A 56 0.74 -1.96 18.74
CA ASP A 56 0.48 -1.13 19.92
C ASP A 56 0.33 -2.03 21.15
N CYS A 57 1.28 -1.94 22.07
CA CYS A 57 1.35 -2.75 23.28
C CYS A 57 0.49 -2.18 24.43
N ARG A 58 0.07 -0.91 24.36
CA ARG A 58 -0.80 -0.32 25.40
C ARG A 58 -2.19 -0.99 25.40
N ASP A 59 -2.68 -1.34 24.21
CA ASP A 59 -3.96 -2.03 24.03
C ASP A 59 -3.93 -3.46 24.61
N ALA A 60 -2.77 -4.12 24.61
CA ALA A 60 -2.61 -5.50 25.12
C ALA A 60 -2.68 -5.59 26.65
N ILE A 61 -2.11 -4.60 27.35
CA ILE A 61 -2.01 -4.58 28.83
C ILE A 61 -3.41 -4.50 29.47
N LEU A 62 -4.35 -3.81 28.83
CA LEU A 62 -5.72 -3.62 29.36
C LEU A 62 -6.66 -4.80 29.09
N ALA A 63 -6.38 -5.61 28.06
CA ALA A 63 -7.34 -6.59 27.54
C ALA A 63 -6.94 -8.06 27.75
N SER A 64 -5.80 -8.36 28.38
CA SER A 64 -5.23 -9.73 28.45
C SER A 64 -5.17 -10.41 27.07
N GLY A 65 -4.93 -9.60 26.02
CA GLY A 65 -5.01 -9.99 24.62
C GLY A 65 -3.69 -9.74 23.88
N GLU A 66 -3.59 -10.28 22.67
CA GLU A 66 -2.45 -10.05 21.78
C GLU A 66 -2.36 -8.56 21.38
N PRO A 67 -1.14 -8.00 21.22
CA PRO A 67 -0.96 -6.60 20.83
C PRO A 67 -1.58 -6.34 19.45
N LYS A 68 -2.30 -5.22 19.34
CA LYS A 68 -3.05 -4.89 18.13
C LYS A 68 -2.08 -4.42 17.05
N LEU A 69 -2.06 -5.15 15.92
CA LEU A 69 -1.38 -4.70 14.71
C LEU A 69 -2.07 -3.44 14.18
N LYS A 70 -1.26 -2.42 13.90
CA LYS A 70 -1.62 -1.12 13.34
C LYS A 70 -0.80 -0.87 12.09
N GLU A 71 -1.32 -0.03 11.22
CA GLU A 71 -0.67 0.41 9.99
C GLU A 71 -0.65 1.94 10.00
N CYS A 72 0.48 2.52 9.58
CA CYS A 72 0.60 3.95 9.38
C CYS A 72 -0.26 4.37 8.18
N PRO A 73 -0.80 5.60 8.15
CA PRO A 73 -1.48 6.11 6.96
C PRO A 73 -0.50 6.25 5.80
N PHE A 74 -0.89 5.92 4.57
CA PHE A 74 -0.05 6.19 3.40
C PHE A 74 0.19 7.72 3.24
N PRO A 75 1.41 8.19 2.91
CA PRO A 75 2.65 7.44 2.61
C PRO A 75 3.60 7.33 3.82
N TYR A 76 3.11 7.38 5.05
CA TYR A 76 3.92 7.34 6.27
C TYR A 76 4.38 5.92 6.60
N LEU A 77 5.54 5.83 7.24
CA LEU A 77 6.18 4.60 7.69
C LEU A 77 6.46 4.67 9.20
N PHE A 78 6.57 3.52 9.86
CA PHE A 78 6.82 3.48 11.29
C PHE A 78 8.31 3.58 11.61
N ASP A 79 8.68 4.65 12.32
CA ASP A 79 10.03 4.84 12.85
C ASP A 79 10.19 4.11 14.19
N GLU A 80 11.17 3.21 14.25
CA GLU A 80 11.44 2.38 15.43
C GLU A 80 12.00 3.18 16.61
N LYS A 81 12.74 4.26 16.34
CA LYS A 81 13.44 5.04 17.37
C LYS A 81 12.49 6.00 18.07
N LEU A 82 11.65 6.69 17.30
CA LEU A 82 10.66 7.66 17.77
C LEU A 82 9.33 7.00 18.12
N GLN A 83 9.13 5.73 17.72
CA GLN A 83 7.92 4.96 17.97
C GLN A 83 6.66 5.63 17.39
N GLU A 84 6.78 6.26 16.22
CA GLU A 84 5.70 6.97 15.57
C GLU A 84 5.72 6.84 14.04
N CYS A 85 4.61 7.20 13.40
CA CYS A 85 4.53 7.21 11.94
C CYS A 85 5.10 8.53 11.42
N LEU A 86 6.19 8.46 10.66
CA LEU A 86 6.83 9.61 10.03
C LEU A 86 6.71 9.56 8.51
N HIS A 87 6.93 10.70 7.86
CA HIS A 87 6.95 10.76 6.41
C HIS A 87 8.01 9.79 5.88
N PHE A 88 7.72 9.04 4.80
CA PHE A 88 8.63 7.99 4.29
C PHE A 88 10.07 8.47 4.08
N SER A 89 10.25 9.75 3.72
CA SER A 89 11.58 10.34 3.49
C SER A 89 12.43 10.48 4.76
N GLN A 90 11.84 10.28 5.94
CA GLN A 90 12.49 10.40 7.25
C GLN A 90 12.71 9.04 7.92
N VAL A 91 12.22 7.95 7.34
CA VAL A 91 12.27 6.62 7.95
C VAL A 91 13.23 5.73 7.18
N GLU A 92 14.14 5.08 7.90
CA GLU A 92 15.02 4.07 7.35
C GLU A 92 14.41 2.69 7.54
N CYS A 93 14.00 2.07 6.43
CA CYS A 93 13.26 0.82 6.49
C CYS A 93 14.13 -0.42 6.77
N GLY A 94 15.43 -0.34 6.43
CA GLY A 94 16.36 -1.45 6.56
C GLY A 94 15.96 -2.65 5.70
N THR A 95 15.69 -3.78 6.35
CA THR A 95 15.33 -5.05 5.69
C THR A 95 13.82 -5.28 5.59
N ARG A 96 13.01 -4.42 6.22
CA ARG A 96 11.55 -4.52 6.19
C ARG A 96 11.02 -4.13 4.80
N TYR A 97 9.88 -4.70 4.43
CA TYR A 97 9.20 -4.35 3.18
C TYR A 97 8.67 -2.92 3.24
N GLU A 98 9.12 -2.07 2.31
CA GLU A 98 8.72 -0.69 2.19
C GLU A 98 7.62 -0.53 1.11
N PRO A 99 6.33 -0.40 1.50
CA PRO A 99 5.27 -0.18 0.52
C PRO A 99 5.39 1.21 -0.11
N LYS A 100 5.29 1.26 -1.44
CA LYS A 100 5.40 2.51 -2.24
C LYS A 100 4.07 2.90 -2.87
N ASP A 101 3.16 1.95 -3.03
CA ASP A 101 1.83 2.19 -3.56
C ASP A 101 0.80 2.35 -2.43
N ALA A 102 -0.15 3.27 -2.59
CA ALA A 102 -1.25 3.44 -1.64
C ALA A 102 -2.06 2.14 -1.49
N CYS A 103 -2.18 1.34 -2.55
CA CYS A 103 -2.90 0.09 -2.54
C CYS A 103 -2.12 -1.08 -1.93
N GLU A 104 -0.91 -0.86 -1.42
CA GLU A 104 -0.22 -1.86 -0.59
C GLU A 104 -0.58 -1.73 0.89
N TYR A 105 -1.24 -0.63 1.27
CA TYR A 105 -1.76 -0.42 2.61
C TYR A 105 -3.14 -1.07 2.72
N GLU A 106 -3.31 -1.94 3.72
CA GLU A 106 -4.57 -2.61 4.02
C GLU A 106 -5.67 -1.62 4.39
N GLU A 107 -5.30 -0.50 5.03
CA GLU A 107 -6.24 0.57 5.36
C GLU A 107 -6.91 1.18 4.11
N ASN A 108 -6.20 1.20 2.98
CA ASN A 108 -6.72 1.72 1.72
C ASN A 108 -7.56 0.70 0.94
N GLN A 109 -7.58 -0.56 1.36
CA GLN A 109 -8.39 -1.60 0.71
C GLN A 109 -9.88 -1.44 1.02
N CYS A 110 -10.71 -1.87 0.08
CA CYS A 110 -12.15 -1.88 0.26
C CYS A 110 -12.55 -2.92 1.30
N LYS A 111 -13.31 -2.49 2.32
CA LYS A 111 -13.88 -3.38 3.37
C LYS A 111 -15.33 -3.76 3.10
N SER A 112 -15.95 -3.21 2.07
CA SER A 112 -17.35 -3.45 1.68
C SER A 112 -17.49 -3.54 0.15
N SER A 113 -18.60 -4.14 -0.31
CA SER A 113 -18.89 -4.37 -1.73
C SER A 113 -19.18 -3.09 -2.54
N HIS A 114 -19.64 -2.01 -1.89
CA HIS A 114 -19.97 -0.74 -2.56
C HIS A 114 -18.80 0.26 -2.59
N CYS A 115 -17.63 -0.17 -2.16
CA CYS A 115 -16.43 0.67 -2.15
C CYS A 115 -15.80 0.76 -3.54
N ILE A 116 -15.31 1.95 -3.91
CA ILE A 116 -14.56 2.15 -5.14
C ILE A 116 -13.17 1.49 -4.98
N PRO A 117 -12.77 0.57 -5.88
CA PRO A 117 -11.48 -0.12 -5.81
C PRO A 117 -10.29 0.82 -5.62
N CYS A 118 -9.30 0.38 -4.84
CA CYS A 118 -8.17 1.22 -4.44
C CYS A 118 -7.43 1.82 -5.63
N ASN A 119 -7.09 1.01 -6.64
CA ASN A 119 -6.37 1.44 -7.85
C ASN A 119 -7.11 2.49 -8.70
N ILE A 120 -8.43 2.61 -8.52
CA ILE A 120 -9.24 3.64 -9.18
C ILE A 120 -9.20 4.94 -8.38
N ARG A 121 -9.13 4.85 -7.05
CA ARG A 121 -9.03 6.01 -6.14
C ARG A 121 -7.61 6.55 -6.06
N PHE A 122 -6.61 5.68 -6.09
CA PHE A 122 -5.19 6.00 -5.95
C PHE A 122 -4.41 5.33 -7.10
N PRO A 123 -4.03 6.08 -8.15
CA PRO A 123 -3.19 5.53 -9.21
C PRO A 123 -1.76 5.31 -8.69
N SER A 124 -1.07 4.35 -9.30
CA SER A 124 0.31 4.04 -8.93
C SER A 124 1.30 5.10 -9.42
N CYS A 125 2.26 5.44 -8.57
CA CYS A 125 3.46 6.21 -8.92
C CYS A 125 4.70 5.32 -9.06
N LYS A 126 4.57 3.99 -8.96
CA LYS A 126 5.71 3.06 -9.12
C LYS A 126 6.33 3.20 -10.50
N GLY A 127 7.64 3.42 -10.56
CA GLY A 127 8.39 3.68 -11.79
C GLY A 127 8.15 5.06 -12.43
N SER A 128 7.30 5.91 -11.87
CA SER A 128 7.08 7.27 -12.38
C SER A 128 8.16 8.23 -11.84
N PRO A 129 8.61 9.21 -12.63
CA PRO A 129 9.53 10.25 -12.15
C PRO A 129 8.87 11.15 -11.11
N ASP A 130 9.68 11.84 -10.31
CA ASP A 130 9.18 12.85 -9.37
C ASP A 130 8.51 14.02 -10.08
N GLY A 131 7.45 14.55 -9.49
CA GLY A 131 6.67 15.67 -10.04
C GLY A 131 5.37 15.22 -10.72
N LEU A 132 4.92 16.01 -11.70
CA LEU A 132 3.65 15.82 -12.39
C LEU A 132 3.67 14.62 -13.32
N ASN A 133 2.68 13.74 -13.17
CA ASN A 133 2.52 12.53 -13.95
C ASN A 133 1.06 12.34 -14.37
N PRO A 134 0.81 11.62 -15.48
CA PRO A 134 -0.55 11.29 -15.88
C PRO A 134 -1.20 10.36 -14.87
N TRP A 135 -2.51 10.54 -14.64
CA TRP A 135 -3.28 9.57 -13.89
C TRP A 135 -3.42 8.28 -14.69
N THR A 136 -2.79 7.20 -14.27
CA THR A 136 -2.82 5.90 -14.96
C THR A 136 -4.26 5.40 -15.14
N GLY A 137 -4.67 5.16 -16.39
CA GLY A 137 -6.03 4.77 -16.75
C GLY A 137 -7.00 5.94 -16.95
N ARG A 138 -6.53 7.19 -16.79
CA ARG A 138 -7.26 8.43 -17.08
C ARG A 138 -6.39 9.39 -17.89
N GLN A 139 -5.51 8.87 -18.75
CA GLN A 139 -4.70 9.69 -19.63
C GLN A 139 -5.59 10.54 -20.55
N TRP A 140 -5.09 11.71 -20.98
CA TRP A 140 -5.84 12.65 -21.82
C TRP A 140 -7.11 13.22 -21.18
N THR A 141 -7.19 13.21 -19.84
CA THR A 141 -8.21 13.91 -19.06
C THR A 141 -7.56 15.07 -18.31
N PRO A 142 -8.29 15.99 -17.67
CA PRO A 142 -7.67 17.02 -16.82
C PRO A 142 -6.97 16.46 -15.58
N TYR A 143 -7.13 15.18 -15.25
CA TYR A 143 -6.61 14.60 -14.01
C TYR A 143 -5.11 14.30 -14.11
N PHE A 144 -4.37 14.68 -13.08
CA PHE A 144 -2.95 14.40 -12.92
C PHE A 144 -2.64 13.96 -11.50
N VAL A 145 -1.44 13.44 -11.31
CA VAL A 145 -0.89 13.13 -9.99
C VAL A 145 0.50 13.73 -9.80
N VAL A 146 0.89 13.94 -8.54
CA VAL A 146 2.25 14.31 -8.17
C VAL A 146 2.89 13.11 -7.49
N CYS A 147 4.00 12.65 -8.05
CA CYS A 147 4.79 11.55 -7.51
C CYS A 147 6.04 12.08 -6.78
N GLN A 148 6.46 11.40 -5.73
CA GLN A 148 7.75 11.62 -5.05
C GLN A 148 8.30 10.27 -4.60
N ASN A 149 9.53 9.94 -5.02
CA ASN A 149 10.19 8.66 -4.74
C ASN A 149 9.25 7.48 -4.99
N GLU A 150 8.59 7.49 -6.16
CA GLU A 150 7.62 6.48 -6.60
C GLU A 150 6.31 6.39 -5.78
N ARG A 151 6.03 7.39 -4.92
CA ARG A 151 4.81 7.47 -4.11
C ARG A 151 3.89 8.58 -4.57
N LEU A 152 2.59 8.33 -4.47
CA LEU A 152 1.57 9.32 -4.73
C LEU A 152 1.50 10.36 -3.61
N MET A 153 1.85 11.61 -3.91
CA MET A 153 1.80 12.71 -2.94
C MET A 153 0.55 13.56 -3.07
N PHE A 154 0.06 13.73 -4.31
CA PHE A 154 -1.09 14.57 -4.58
C PHE A 154 -1.86 14.10 -5.81
N GLN A 155 -3.16 14.35 -5.81
CA GLN A 155 -4.10 14.10 -6.90
C GLN A 155 -4.76 15.43 -7.26
N GLY A 156 -4.79 15.77 -8.54
CA GLY A 156 -5.28 17.06 -8.98
C GLY A 156 -6.00 17.03 -10.31
N GLN A 157 -6.58 18.17 -10.65
CA GLN A 157 -7.10 18.48 -11.97
C GLN A 157 -6.40 19.73 -12.50
N CYS A 158 -6.12 19.75 -13.80
CA CYS A 158 -5.63 20.93 -14.49
C CYS A 158 -6.58 22.10 -14.29
N PRO A 159 -6.05 23.33 -14.12
CA PRO A 159 -6.89 24.52 -14.09
C PRO A 159 -7.59 24.72 -15.44
N VAL A 160 -8.74 25.37 -15.42
CA VAL A 160 -9.41 25.80 -16.65
C VAL A 160 -8.56 26.92 -17.27
N LEU A 161 -7.99 26.68 -18.45
CA LEU A 161 -7.13 27.64 -19.14
C LEU A 161 -7.95 28.59 -20.05
N SER A 162 -9.03 28.07 -20.63
CA SER A 162 -9.93 28.80 -21.51
C SER A 162 -11.36 28.28 -21.37
N ASN A 163 -12.33 29.15 -21.62
CA ASN A 163 -13.75 28.78 -21.68
C ASN A 163 -14.17 28.20 -23.04
N LYS A 164 -13.25 28.18 -24.02
CA LYS A 164 -13.53 27.71 -25.39
C LYS A 164 -13.15 26.26 -25.60
N MET A 165 -12.08 25.79 -24.95
CA MET A 165 -11.50 24.47 -25.15
C MET A 165 -11.32 23.75 -23.83
N PRO A 166 -11.55 22.43 -23.78
CA PRO A 166 -11.29 21.67 -22.56
C PRO A 166 -9.78 21.63 -22.25
N THR A 167 -9.43 21.86 -20.99
CA THR A 167 -8.06 21.61 -20.51
C THR A 167 -7.86 20.12 -20.25
N ILE A 168 -6.72 19.59 -20.66
CA ILE A 168 -6.26 18.24 -20.35
C ILE A 168 -4.86 18.25 -19.78
N PHE A 169 -4.50 17.17 -19.10
CA PHE A 169 -3.11 16.87 -18.76
C PHE A 169 -2.48 16.05 -19.90
N HIS A 170 -1.47 16.61 -20.56
CA HIS A 170 -0.76 15.94 -21.65
C HIS A 170 0.19 14.86 -21.09
N PRO A 171 -0.06 13.56 -21.34
CA PRO A 171 0.63 12.48 -20.63
C PRO A 171 2.12 12.33 -20.95
N VAL A 172 2.57 12.81 -22.12
CA VAL A 172 3.99 12.76 -22.53
C VAL A 172 4.79 13.96 -22.03
N ASN A 173 4.21 15.16 -22.11
CA ASN A 173 4.89 16.41 -21.77
C ASN A 173 4.71 16.78 -20.29
N SER A 174 3.85 16.06 -19.56
CA SER A 174 3.51 16.30 -18.16
C SER A 174 3.08 17.74 -17.84
N ILE A 175 2.28 18.33 -18.73
CA ILE A 175 1.78 19.71 -18.61
C ILE A 175 0.28 19.78 -18.91
N CYS A 176 -0.38 20.78 -18.34
CA CYS A 176 -1.75 21.11 -18.68
C CYS A 176 -1.80 21.91 -19.99
N VAL A 177 -2.62 21.47 -20.94
CA VAL A 177 -2.79 22.09 -22.26
C VAL A 177 -4.26 22.14 -22.64
N GLU A 178 -4.63 23.05 -23.53
CA GLU A 178 -5.95 23.06 -24.15
C GLU A 178 -5.98 22.03 -25.29
N MET A 179 -7.07 21.26 -25.39
CA MET A 179 -7.26 20.32 -26.49
C MET A 179 -8.02 21.00 -27.63
N GLU A 180 -7.35 21.16 -28.78
CA GLU A 180 -8.01 21.57 -30.02
C GLU A 180 -8.89 20.42 -30.54
N ILE A 181 -10.19 20.65 -30.63
CA ILE A 181 -11.12 19.73 -31.29
C ILE A 181 -10.95 19.93 -32.80
N GLN A 182 -10.21 19.05 -33.46
CA GLN A 182 -10.22 19.01 -34.92
C GLN A 182 -11.58 18.49 -35.39
N HIS A 183 -12.31 19.35 -36.11
CA HIS A 183 -13.57 19.04 -36.77
C HIS A 183 -13.35 18.35 -38.12
#